data_AF-A0AAJ0FTP0-F1
#
_entry.id   AF-A0AAJ0FTP0-F1
#
_cell.length_a   1.000
_cell.length_b   1.000
_cell.length_c   1.000
_cell.angle_alpha   90.00
_cell.angle_beta   90.00
_cell.angle_gamma   90.00
#
_symmetry.space_group_name_H-M   'P 1'
#
loop_
_entity.id
_entity.type
_entity.pdbx_description
1 polymer ?
#
loop_
_entity_poly.entity_id
_entity_poly.type
_entity_poly.pdbx_seq_one_letter_code
_entity_poly.pdbx_strand_id
1 'polypeptide(L)'
;MTVEIPGYRDDDANTVFLAAMLSEALLADGEFADKLWINRKFHWKLYLDILLISPPLSYPLPLLSLTTHLALLATRLPRLKSEGDEDPLFDDDWAASAYLYPRSDGRSAARPPVTLLVMAVGNNIIFDPAKEELAVADVALAVSIGETASRSGDREAMDIDAATEGRALRLLSIRTIDPPSRLTPPGVPNEANTAYGAAGLVQKQLEARVVETDAVEGVWKAPRGGAKMLVMSALIQKVLEKGGVADEVLDGLDAVDLA
;
A
#
# COMPACT_ATOMS: atom_id res chain seq x y z
N MET A 1 -14.10 -3.71 8.06
CA MET A 1 -13.69 -3.69 6.64
C MET A 1 -13.68 -5.11 6.14
N THR A 2 -14.21 -5.38 4.96
CA THR A 2 -14.25 -6.72 4.35
C THR A 2 -13.67 -6.66 2.93
N VAL A 3 -13.00 -7.72 2.50
CA VAL A 3 -12.42 -7.85 1.16
C VAL A 3 -12.85 -9.17 0.57
N GLU A 4 -13.69 -9.12 -0.45
CA GLU A 4 -14.22 -10.27 -1.16
C GLU A 4 -13.49 -10.41 -2.51
N ILE A 5 -12.81 -11.55 -2.69
CA ILE A 5 -12.13 -11.90 -3.95
C ILE A 5 -12.83 -13.13 -4.53
N PRO A 6 -13.32 -13.07 -5.78
CA PRO A 6 -13.97 -14.21 -6.44
C PRO A 6 -13.07 -15.44 -6.45
N GLY A 7 -13.63 -16.57 -6.02
CA GLY A 7 -12.92 -17.86 -5.97
C GLY A 7 -12.08 -18.08 -4.70
N TYR A 8 -11.98 -17.08 -3.83
CA TYR A 8 -11.40 -17.22 -2.50
C TYR A 8 -12.51 -17.29 -1.44
N ARG A 9 -12.17 -17.86 -0.29
CA ARG A 9 -13.08 -17.89 0.87
C ARG A 9 -12.86 -16.63 1.71
N ASP A 10 -13.90 -16.24 2.44
CA ASP A 10 -13.83 -15.07 3.34
C ASP A 10 -12.82 -15.27 4.48
N ASP A 11 -12.55 -16.52 4.86
CA ASP A 11 -11.56 -16.91 5.88
C ASP A 11 -10.18 -17.24 5.29
N ASP A 12 -9.95 -16.97 4.01
CA ASP A 12 -8.62 -17.12 3.43
C ASP A 12 -7.62 -16.13 4.06
N ALA A 13 -6.40 -16.61 4.32
CA ALA A 13 -5.37 -15.82 4.97
C ALA A 13 -5.03 -14.55 4.17
N ASN A 14 -5.11 -14.63 2.83
CA ASN A 14 -4.81 -13.49 1.97
C ASN A 14 -5.87 -12.37 2.07
N THR A 15 -7.16 -12.71 2.03
CA THR A 15 -8.25 -11.72 2.13
C THR A 15 -8.25 -11.04 3.50
N VAL A 16 -8.06 -11.82 4.57
CA VAL A 16 -7.92 -11.32 5.95
C VAL A 16 -6.69 -10.42 6.09
N PHE A 17 -5.56 -10.81 5.50
CA PHE A 17 -4.33 -10.04 5.56
C PHE A 17 -4.47 -8.70 4.83
N LEU A 18 -5.00 -8.68 3.60
CA LEU A 18 -5.27 -7.46 2.85
C LEU A 18 -6.23 -6.54 3.60
N ALA A 19 -7.27 -7.12 4.21
CA ALA A 19 -8.22 -6.37 5.03
C ALA A 19 -7.53 -5.68 6.23
N ALA A 20 -6.67 -6.42 6.92
CA ALA A 20 -5.89 -5.90 8.04
C ALA A 20 -4.92 -4.78 7.61
N MET A 21 -4.20 -4.95 6.49
CA MET A 21 -3.24 -3.96 5.98
C MET A 21 -3.89 -2.61 5.70
N LEU A 22 -5.04 -2.61 5.01
CA LEU A 22 -5.76 -1.37 4.69
C LEU A 22 -6.36 -0.75 5.96
N SER A 23 -6.90 -1.57 6.87
CA SER A 23 -7.46 -1.07 8.13
C SER A 23 -6.40 -0.41 9.03
N GLU A 24 -5.20 -0.96 9.09
CA GLU A 24 -4.10 -0.38 9.83
C GLU A 24 -3.63 0.93 9.21
N ALA A 25 -3.50 0.98 7.87
CA ALA A 25 -3.14 2.22 7.18
C ALA A 25 -4.14 3.35 7.50
N LEU A 26 -5.44 3.05 7.47
CA LEU A 26 -6.52 4.00 7.78
C LEU A 26 -6.50 4.49 9.23
N LEU A 27 -6.15 3.62 10.18
CA LEU A 27 -6.16 3.95 11.61
C LEU A 27 -4.82 4.53 12.10
N ALA A 28 -3.75 4.45 11.31
CA ALA A 28 -2.40 4.81 11.73
C ALA A 28 -2.25 6.27 12.19
N ASP A 29 -3.01 7.20 11.60
CA ASP A 29 -2.92 8.63 11.93
C ASP A 29 -3.96 9.11 12.95
N GLY A 30 -4.93 8.26 13.33
CA GLY A 30 -6.01 8.62 14.24
C GLY A 30 -7.06 9.58 13.67
N GLU A 31 -6.72 10.38 12.66
CA GLU A 31 -7.62 11.39 12.06
C GLU A 31 -8.93 10.79 11.52
N PHE A 32 -8.88 9.56 10.99
CA PHE A 32 -10.07 8.89 10.49
C PHE A 32 -11.07 8.57 11.61
N ALA A 33 -10.60 8.14 12.78
CA ALA A 33 -11.46 7.85 13.92
C ALA A 33 -12.06 9.13 14.50
N ASP A 34 -11.26 10.20 14.56
CA ASP A 34 -11.72 11.51 15.05
C ASP A 34 -12.83 12.10 14.17
N LYS A 35 -12.78 11.88 12.85
CA LYS A 35 -13.83 12.33 11.91
C LYS A 35 -15.17 11.60 12.09
N LEU A 36 -15.15 10.40 12.66
CA LEU A 36 -16.35 9.59 12.92
C LEU A 36 -16.95 9.87 14.31
N TRP A 37 -16.34 10.76 15.08
CA TRP A 37 -16.82 11.14 16.40
C TRP A 37 -18.03 12.07 16.30
N ILE A 38 -19.10 11.78 17.05
CA ILE A 38 -20.30 12.63 17.14
C ILE A 38 -20.32 13.33 18.50
N ASN A 39 -20.40 12.54 19.58
CA ASN A 39 -20.36 13.03 20.95
C ASN A 39 -19.77 11.95 21.88
N ARG A 40 -19.85 12.16 23.20
CA ARG A 40 -19.28 11.20 24.18
C ARG A 40 -19.90 9.81 24.14
N LYS A 41 -21.15 9.69 23.70
CA LYS A 41 -21.92 8.44 23.71
C LYS A 41 -22.00 7.77 22.34
N PHE A 42 -22.01 8.57 21.28
CA PHE A 42 -22.32 8.12 19.92
C PHE A 42 -21.16 8.41 18.96
N HIS A 43 -20.92 7.45 18.06
CA HIS A 43 -19.90 7.50 17.03
C HIS A 43 -20.47 6.89 15.76
N TRP A 44 -20.01 7.35 14.60
CA TRP A 44 -20.32 6.73 13.32
C TRP A 44 -19.56 5.41 13.20
N LYS A 45 -20.28 4.36 12.80
CA LYS A 45 -19.67 3.09 12.42
C LYS A 45 -19.71 2.96 10.90
N LEU A 46 -18.56 3.17 10.27
CA LEU A 46 -18.42 3.01 8.82
C LEU A 46 -18.12 1.55 8.47
N TYR A 47 -18.86 1.00 7.52
CA TYR A 47 -18.57 -0.29 6.90
C TYR A 47 -17.95 -0.03 5.53
N LEU A 48 -16.75 -0.59 5.33
CA LEU A 48 -16.02 -0.54 4.07
C LEU A 48 -15.95 -1.96 3.54
N ASP A 49 -16.78 -2.25 2.55
CA ASP A 49 -16.89 -3.56 1.93
C ASP A 49 -16.36 -3.48 0.50
N ILE A 50 -15.32 -4.26 0.20
CA ILE A 50 -14.61 -4.21 -1.06
C ILE A 50 -14.86 -5.52 -1.81
N LEU A 51 -15.43 -5.42 -3.01
CA LEU A 51 -15.66 -6.54 -3.89
C LEU A 51 -14.77 -6.43 -5.13
N LEU A 52 -13.86 -7.37 -5.33
CA LEU A 52 -13.17 -7.51 -6.61
C LEU A 52 -14.08 -8.23 -7.61
N ILE A 53 -14.25 -7.67 -8.80
CA ILE A 53 -15.11 -8.28 -9.83
C ILE A 53 -14.36 -9.38 -10.59
N SER A 54 -13.07 -9.16 -10.86
CA SER A 54 -12.21 -10.07 -11.61
C SER A 54 -11.09 -10.62 -10.72
N PRO A 55 -10.60 -11.84 -11.02
CA PRO A 55 -9.40 -12.32 -10.35
C PRO A 55 -8.23 -11.35 -10.58
N PRO A 56 -7.46 -11.02 -9.53
CA PRO A 56 -6.39 -10.04 -9.65
C PRO A 56 -5.26 -10.59 -10.52
N LEU A 57 -4.81 -9.77 -11.48
CA LEU A 57 -3.68 -10.12 -12.35
C LEU A 57 -2.34 -9.92 -11.64
N SER A 58 -2.20 -8.85 -10.85
CA SER A 58 -1.05 -8.53 -10.00
C SER A 58 -1.47 -8.53 -8.52
N TYR A 59 -0.58 -8.10 -7.61
CA TYR A 59 -0.93 -7.99 -6.20
C TYR A 59 -1.99 -6.88 -5.99
N PRO A 60 -3.18 -7.17 -5.45
CA PRO A 60 -4.32 -6.26 -5.53
C PRO A 60 -4.23 -5.03 -4.61
N LEU A 61 -3.30 -5.00 -3.65
CA LEU A 61 -3.28 -3.99 -2.59
C LEU A 61 -3.25 -2.52 -3.08
N PRO A 62 -2.43 -2.11 -4.07
CA PRO A 62 -2.46 -0.73 -4.56
C PRO A 62 -3.82 -0.34 -5.13
N LEU A 63 -4.42 -1.23 -5.93
CA LEU A 63 -5.74 -1.01 -6.50
C LEU A 63 -6.81 -0.85 -5.42
N LEU A 64 -6.80 -1.73 -4.41
CA LEU A 64 -7.75 -1.65 -3.29
C LEU A 64 -7.53 -0.37 -2.47
N SER A 65 -6.27 0.05 -2.28
CA SER A 65 -5.98 1.28 -1.56
C SER A 65 -6.47 2.52 -2.32
N LEU A 66 -6.24 2.61 -3.63
CA LEU A 66 -6.71 3.74 -4.44
C LEU A 66 -8.24 3.81 -4.48
N THR A 67 -8.94 2.67 -4.60
CA THR A 67 -10.41 2.66 -4.61
C THR A 67 -10.99 3.02 -3.25
N THR A 68 -10.39 2.55 -2.15
CA THR A 68 -10.81 2.98 -0.80
C THR A 68 -10.57 4.47 -0.57
N HIS A 69 -9.46 5.02 -1.06
CA HIS A 69 -9.17 6.44 -1.00
C HIS A 69 -10.27 7.26 -1.71
N LEU A 70 -10.59 6.92 -2.97
CA LEU A 70 -11.62 7.61 -3.74
C LEU A 70 -13.01 7.45 -3.12
N ALA A 71 -13.35 6.24 -2.65
CA ALA A 71 -14.62 5.98 -1.99
C ALA A 71 -14.79 6.84 -0.73
N LEU A 72 -13.74 6.95 0.09
CA LEU A 72 -13.76 7.77 1.30
C LEU A 72 -13.86 9.27 0.99
N LEU A 73 -13.20 9.76 -0.07
CA LEU A 73 -13.35 11.14 -0.51
C LEU A 73 -14.77 11.44 -1.02
N ALA A 74 -15.44 10.48 -1.66
CA ALA A 74 -16.81 10.63 -2.14
C ALA A 74 -17.88 10.34 -1.07
N THR A 75 -17.49 9.82 0.10
CA THR A 75 -18.43 9.44 1.15
C THR A 75 -19.02 10.68 1.81
N ARG A 76 -20.36 10.75 1.82
CA ARG A 76 -21.13 11.78 2.52
C ARG A 76 -21.81 11.20 3.74
N LEU A 77 -21.79 11.94 4.85
CA LEU A 77 -22.50 11.62 6.08
C LEU A 77 -23.72 12.55 6.24
N PRO A 78 -24.83 12.05 6.78
CA PRO A 78 -25.97 12.88 7.16
C PRO A 78 -25.54 14.00 8.11
N ARG A 79 -26.01 15.22 7.86
CA ARG A 79 -25.67 16.36 8.71
C ARG A 79 -26.33 16.23 10.07
N LEU A 80 -25.55 16.43 11.12
CA LEU A 80 -26.05 16.48 12.49
C LEU A 80 -26.79 17.81 12.74
N LYS A 81 -28.01 17.74 13.28
CA LYS A 81 -28.79 18.89 13.75
C LYS A 81 -28.70 19.08 15.26
N SER A 82 -28.61 17.98 16.00
CA SER A 82 -28.47 18.00 17.46
C SER A 82 -27.12 18.57 17.88
N GLU A 83 -27.09 19.32 18.97
CA GLU A 83 -25.87 19.89 19.54
C GLU A 83 -25.54 19.25 20.91
N GLY A 84 -24.26 19.10 21.22
CA GLY A 84 -23.80 18.62 22.52
C GLY A 84 -24.01 17.12 22.77
N ASP A 85 -24.37 16.77 24.00
CA ASP A 85 -24.51 15.38 24.48
C ASP A 85 -25.96 14.85 24.37
N GLU A 86 -26.79 15.51 23.57
CA GLU A 86 -28.14 15.05 23.24
C GLU A 86 -28.13 13.82 22.33
N ASP A 87 -29.28 13.14 22.23
CA ASP A 87 -29.43 12.02 21.29
C ASP A 87 -29.33 12.55 19.85
N PRO A 88 -28.54 11.90 18.97
CA PRO A 88 -28.18 12.45 17.69
C PRO A 88 -29.40 12.53 16.77
N LEU A 89 -29.71 13.76 16.34
CA LEU A 89 -30.75 14.04 15.35
C LEU A 89 -30.08 14.42 14.04
N PHE A 90 -30.52 13.78 12.95
CA PHE A 90 -29.94 13.96 11.62
C PHE A 90 -30.88 14.74 10.71
N ASP A 91 -30.31 15.41 9.71
CA ASP A 91 -31.08 15.96 8.62
C ASP A 91 -31.53 14.87 7.64
N ASP A 92 -32.78 14.95 7.20
CA ASP A 92 -33.36 14.04 6.20
C ASP A 92 -33.01 14.48 4.77
N ASP A 93 -32.54 15.72 4.58
CA ASP A 93 -32.14 16.22 3.28
C ASP A 93 -30.74 15.73 2.88
N TRP A 94 -30.70 14.85 1.87
CA TRP A 94 -29.43 14.38 1.28
C TRP A 94 -28.58 15.53 0.74
N ALA A 95 -29.17 16.61 0.24
CA ALA A 95 -28.44 17.76 -0.27
C ALA A 95 -27.68 18.52 0.84
N ALA A 96 -28.11 18.38 2.09
CA ALA A 96 -27.45 18.97 3.25
C ALA A 96 -26.32 18.09 3.82
N SER A 97 -26.08 16.90 3.27
CA SER A 97 -25.03 15.98 3.72
C SER A 97 -23.63 16.58 3.58
N ALA A 98 -22.75 16.22 4.51
CA ALA A 98 -21.37 16.70 4.54
C ALA A 98 -20.42 15.59 4.11
N TYR A 99 -19.41 15.92 3.31
CA TYR A 99 -18.35 14.97 2.99
C TYR A 99 -17.52 14.65 4.23
N LEU A 100 -17.15 13.37 4.39
CA LEU A 100 -16.24 12.93 5.46
C LEU A 100 -14.87 13.62 5.35
N TYR A 101 -14.45 13.87 4.12
CA TYR A 101 -13.27 14.64 3.78
C TYR A 101 -13.69 15.90 3.01
N PRO A 102 -13.92 17.04 3.70
CA PRO A 102 -14.34 18.27 3.04
C PRO A 102 -13.22 18.83 2.15
N ARG A 103 -13.63 19.31 0.98
CA ARG A 103 -12.75 19.98 0.01
C ARG A 103 -12.78 21.49 0.26
N SER A 104 -11.63 22.09 0.50
CA SER A 104 -11.42 23.54 0.52
C SER A 104 -10.72 23.95 -0.79
N ASP A 105 -11.32 24.85 -1.58
CA ASP A 105 -10.77 25.34 -2.85
C ASP A 105 -10.34 24.23 -3.84
N GLY A 106 -11.15 23.18 -3.95
CA GLY A 106 -10.91 22.06 -4.87
C GLY A 106 -9.85 21.06 -4.39
N ARG A 107 -9.21 21.28 -3.24
CA ARG A 107 -8.28 20.35 -2.59
C ARG A 107 -8.85 19.86 -1.26
N SER A 108 -8.74 18.57 -0.98
CA SER A 108 -9.18 18.02 0.31
C SER A 108 -8.24 18.47 1.43
N ALA A 109 -8.77 19.08 2.50
CA ALA A 109 -7.97 19.62 3.60
C ALA A 109 -7.24 18.54 4.42
N ALA A 110 -7.81 17.34 4.45
CA ALA A 110 -7.20 16.11 4.94
C ALA A 110 -7.54 14.99 3.96
N ARG A 111 -6.73 13.94 3.90
CA ARG A 111 -6.91 12.86 2.91
C ARG A 111 -6.84 11.48 3.55
N PRO A 112 -7.59 10.51 3.01
CA PRO A 112 -7.36 9.13 3.37
C PRO A 112 -5.98 8.68 2.87
N PRO A 113 -5.31 7.78 3.59
CA PRO A 113 -4.00 7.27 3.22
C PRO A 113 -4.04 6.43 1.94
N VAL A 114 -2.89 6.37 1.26
CA VAL A 114 -2.67 5.54 0.08
C VAL A 114 -1.51 4.57 0.34
N THR A 115 -1.68 3.32 -0.02
CA THR A 115 -0.68 2.26 0.11
C THR A 115 -0.14 1.92 -1.27
N LEU A 116 1.15 2.15 -1.47
CA LEU A 116 1.87 1.82 -2.69
C LEU A 116 2.61 0.49 -2.52
N LEU A 117 2.66 -0.30 -3.58
CA LEU A 117 3.49 -1.49 -3.65
C LEU A 117 4.78 -1.16 -4.39
N VAL A 118 5.91 -1.48 -3.75
CA VAL A 118 7.23 -1.27 -4.32
C VAL A 118 8.05 -2.53 -4.17
N MET A 119 8.78 -2.90 -5.21
CA MET A 119 9.69 -4.03 -5.17
C MET A 119 11.11 -3.65 -5.58
N ALA A 120 12.06 -4.47 -5.16
CA ALA A 120 13.45 -4.38 -5.58
C ALA A 120 13.91 -5.67 -6.24
N VAL A 121 14.68 -5.53 -7.33
CA VAL A 121 15.45 -6.59 -7.98
C VAL A 121 16.89 -6.11 -8.07
N GLY A 122 17.78 -6.67 -7.25
CA GLY A 122 19.13 -6.16 -7.09
C GLY A 122 19.14 -4.70 -6.64
N ASN A 123 19.55 -3.79 -7.53
CA ASN A 123 19.61 -2.35 -7.27
C ASN A 123 18.47 -1.57 -7.97
N ASN A 124 17.60 -2.26 -8.70
CA ASN A 124 16.48 -1.63 -9.41
C ASN A 124 15.26 -1.60 -8.51
N ILE A 125 14.61 -0.43 -8.44
CA ILE A 125 13.38 -0.20 -7.69
C ILE A 125 12.25 -0.04 -8.69
N ILE A 126 11.18 -0.82 -8.53
CA ILE A 126 10.01 -0.82 -9.42
C ILE A 126 8.76 -0.52 -8.59
N PHE A 127 7.95 0.39 -9.08
CA PHE A 127 6.65 0.76 -8.52
C PHE A 127 5.53 0.07 -9.29
N ASP A 128 4.48 -0.33 -8.59
CA ASP A 128 3.32 -1.06 -9.15
C ASP A 128 3.71 -2.27 -10.04
N PRO A 129 4.40 -3.28 -9.47
CA PRO A 129 4.93 -4.37 -10.26
C PRO A 129 3.86 -5.28 -10.86
N ALA A 130 4.11 -5.73 -12.08
CA ALA A 130 3.34 -6.79 -12.73
C ALA A 130 3.54 -8.15 -12.03
N LYS A 131 2.69 -9.12 -12.35
CA LYS A 131 2.77 -10.49 -11.78
C LYS A 131 4.12 -11.14 -12.04
N GLU A 132 4.61 -10.97 -13.27
CA GLU A 132 5.86 -11.53 -13.76
C GLU A 132 7.07 -10.86 -13.08
N GLU A 133 6.96 -9.57 -12.78
CA GLU A 133 7.99 -8.82 -12.05
C GLU A 133 8.03 -9.26 -10.59
N LEU A 134 6.87 -9.40 -9.95
CA LEU A 134 6.78 -9.89 -8.57
C LEU A 134 7.34 -11.32 -8.42
N ALA A 135 7.23 -12.14 -9.46
CA ALA A 135 7.80 -13.49 -9.51
C ALA A 135 9.33 -13.52 -9.44
N VAL A 136 10.00 -12.44 -9.82
CA VAL A 136 11.47 -12.31 -9.77
C VAL A 136 11.95 -11.33 -8.70
N ALA A 137 11.04 -10.76 -7.90
CA ALA A 137 11.37 -9.78 -6.87
C ALA A 137 12.26 -10.36 -5.76
N ASP A 138 13.31 -9.64 -5.35
CA ASP A 138 14.08 -10.00 -4.16
C ASP A 138 13.32 -9.64 -2.88
N VAL A 139 12.68 -8.47 -2.91
CA VAL A 139 11.94 -7.87 -1.79
C VAL A 139 10.73 -7.13 -2.34
N ALA A 140 9.57 -7.29 -1.70
CA ALA A 140 8.38 -6.47 -1.93
C ALA A 140 7.96 -5.79 -0.61
N LEU A 141 7.67 -4.49 -0.69
CA LEU A 141 7.20 -3.66 0.42
C LEU A 141 5.88 -2.99 0.05
N ALA A 142 4.92 -3.05 0.96
CA ALA A 142 3.76 -2.18 0.98
C ALA A 142 4.07 -0.97 1.87
N VAL A 143 3.99 0.23 1.30
CA VAL A 143 4.29 1.50 1.97
C VAL A 143 3.04 2.36 1.98
N SER A 144 2.48 2.60 3.16
CA SER A 144 1.31 3.46 3.36
C SER A 144 1.73 4.88 3.67
N ILE A 145 1.17 5.83 2.95
CA ILE A 145 1.51 7.24 2.97
C ILE A 145 0.25 8.03 3.32
N GLY A 146 0.41 9.02 4.20
CA GLY A 146 -0.59 10.03 4.50
C GLY A 146 -0.05 11.41 4.14
N GLU A 147 -0.95 12.33 3.81
CA GLU A 147 -0.60 13.75 3.69
C GLU A 147 -0.74 14.38 5.08
N THR A 148 0.29 15.07 5.58
CA THR A 148 0.12 15.89 6.77
C THR A 148 -0.39 17.26 6.34
N ALA A 149 -1.58 17.64 6.81
CA ALA A 149 -2.03 19.02 6.71
C ALA A 149 -1.01 19.88 7.46
N SER A 150 -0.31 20.77 6.76
CA SER A 150 0.51 21.80 7.40
C SER A 150 -0.39 22.54 8.37
N ARG A 151 -0.21 22.31 9.68
CA ARG A 151 -0.91 23.07 10.72
C ARG A 151 -0.57 24.53 10.46
N SER A 152 -1.58 25.31 10.07
CA SER A 152 -1.53 26.75 9.88
C SER A 152 -1.35 27.48 11.22
N GLY A 153 -0.29 27.13 11.96
CA GLY A 153 0.00 27.59 13.31
C GLY A 153 1.49 27.72 13.63
N ASP A 154 2.38 26.94 13.01
CA ASP A 154 3.83 27.04 13.27
C ASP A 154 4.50 28.01 12.28
N ARG A 155 4.13 29.30 12.38
CA ARG A 155 4.95 30.39 11.84
C ARG A 155 6.09 30.67 12.81
N GLU A 156 7.17 29.89 12.78
CA GLU A 156 8.45 30.35 13.37
C GLU A 156 9.73 29.63 12.89
N ALA A 157 9.67 28.84 11.81
CA ALA A 157 10.87 28.41 11.10
C ALA A 157 10.86 28.96 9.67
N MET A 158 11.49 30.12 9.46
CA MET A 158 11.79 30.63 8.12
C MET A 158 12.91 29.77 7.49
N ASP A 159 12.53 28.68 6.82
CA ASP A 159 13.38 28.09 5.78
C ASP A 159 13.10 28.83 4.46
N ILE A 160 14.16 29.45 3.91
CA ILE A 160 14.14 30.35 2.75
C ILE A 160 13.93 29.60 1.41
N ASP A 161 13.75 28.28 1.44
CA ASP A 161 13.48 27.44 0.26
C ASP A 161 11.96 27.23 -0.03
N ALA A 162 11.10 28.10 0.50
CA ALA A 162 9.64 28.05 0.33
C ALA A 162 9.15 28.55 -1.05
N ALA A 163 9.88 28.24 -2.13
CA ALA A 163 9.51 28.57 -3.51
C ALA A 163 9.10 27.35 -4.35
N THR A 164 8.84 26.20 -3.72
CA THR A 164 8.19 25.06 -4.36
C THR A 164 7.15 24.50 -3.38
N GLU A 165 5.87 24.72 -3.68
CA GLU A 165 4.69 24.25 -2.92
C GLU A 165 4.62 22.70 -2.91
N GLY A 166 5.54 22.03 -2.23
CA GLY A 166 5.56 20.58 -2.10
C GLY A 166 4.68 20.11 -0.94
N ARG A 167 3.83 19.10 -1.17
CA ARG A 167 3.08 18.41 -0.12
C ARG A 167 4.05 17.76 0.88
N ALA A 168 3.67 17.76 2.15
CA ALA A 168 4.42 17.04 3.18
C ALA A 168 3.85 15.62 3.29
N LEU A 169 4.56 14.65 2.71
CA LEU A 169 4.21 13.24 2.83
C LEU A 169 4.73 12.66 4.14
N ARG A 170 3.87 11.91 4.83
CA ARG A 170 4.21 11.18 6.05
C ARG A 170 4.08 9.69 5.80
N LEU A 171 5.09 8.95 6.23
CA LEU A 171 5.04 7.50 6.30
C LEU A 171 4.14 7.05 7.45
N LEU A 172 3.14 6.22 7.17
CA LEU A 172 2.20 5.71 8.17
C LEU A 172 2.54 4.28 8.58
N SER A 173 2.69 3.38 7.62
CA SER A 173 3.00 1.98 7.89
C SER A 173 3.84 1.38 6.76
N ILE A 174 4.68 0.41 7.13
CA ILE A 174 5.45 -0.40 6.18
C ILE A 174 5.20 -1.85 6.52
N ARG A 175 4.92 -2.66 5.50
CA ARG A 175 4.86 -4.10 5.64
C ARG A 175 5.63 -4.79 4.52
N THR A 176 6.43 -5.77 4.91
CA THR A 176 7.10 -6.66 3.98
C THR A 176 6.11 -7.71 3.50
N ILE A 177 6.02 -7.85 2.18
CA ILE A 177 5.24 -8.90 1.53
C ILE A 177 6.22 -9.97 1.07
N ASP A 178 5.89 -11.24 1.30
CA ASP A 178 6.69 -12.34 0.78
C ASP A 178 6.45 -12.48 -0.73
N PRO A 179 7.47 -12.21 -1.58
CA PRO A 179 7.31 -12.40 -3.00
C PRO A 179 7.27 -13.89 -3.36
N PRO A 180 6.53 -14.26 -4.42
CA PRO A 180 6.45 -15.65 -4.88
C PRO A 180 7.82 -16.22 -5.32
N SER A 181 8.80 -15.35 -5.61
CA SER A 181 10.20 -15.70 -5.88
C SER A 181 10.85 -16.54 -4.76
N ARG A 182 10.38 -16.43 -3.51
CA ARG A 182 10.89 -17.26 -2.39
C ARG A 182 10.41 -18.69 -2.43
N LEU A 183 9.29 -18.94 -3.11
CA LEU A 183 8.67 -20.25 -3.22
C LEU A 183 9.09 -20.99 -4.50
N THR A 184 9.74 -20.30 -5.44
CA THR A 184 10.22 -20.91 -6.68
C THR A 184 11.57 -21.61 -6.46
N PRO A 185 11.71 -22.88 -6.87
CA PRO A 185 12.98 -23.60 -6.74
C PRO A 185 14.05 -22.97 -7.64
N PRO A 186 15.32 -22.90 -7.20
CA PRO A 186 16.39 -22.31 -7.99
C PRO A 186 16.57 -23.08 -9.31
N GLY A 187 17.08 -22.37 -10.32
CA GLY A 187 17.46 -22.98 -11.59
C GLY A 187 18.58 -24.00 -11.42
N VAL A 188 18.58 -25.02 -12.29
CA VAL A 188 19.67 -26.00 -12.35
C VAL A 188 20.66 -25.57 -13.43
N PRO A 189 21.96 -25.41 -13.13
CA PRO A 189 22.98 -25.11 -14.14
C PRO A 189 23.02 -26.18 -15.24
N ASN A 190 23.30 -25.78 -16.49
CA ASN A 190 23.37 -26.70 -17.63
C ASN A 190 24.38 -27.84 -17.41
N GLU A 191 25.49 -27.57 -16.72
CA GLU A 191 26.52 -28.57 -16.36
C GLU A 191 26.01 -29.67 -15.41
N ALA A 192 24.99 -29.37 -14.60
CA ALA A 192 24.34 -30.29 -13.69
C ALA A 192 23.02 -30.86 -14.25
N ASN A 193 22.59 -30.38 -15.41
CA ASN A 193 21.32 -30.78 -16.01
C ASN A 193 21.47 -32.08 -16.80
N THR A 194 20.85 -33.15 -16.32
CA THR A 194 20.88 -34.47 -16.95
C THR A 194 20.24 -34.48 -18.34
N ALA A 195 19.36 -33.51 -18.65
CA ALA A 195 18.75 -33.35 -19.97
C ALA A 195 19.72 -32.81 -21.03
N TYR A 196 20.81 -32.13 -20.63
CA TYR A 196 21.82 -31.56 -21.54
C TYR A 196 23.10 -32.42 -21.63
N GLY A 197 23.03 -33.69 -21.22
CA GLY A 197 24.15 -34.64 -21.39
C GLY A 197 25.13 -34.72 -20.23
N ALA A 198 24.79 -34.17 -19.05
CA ALA A 198 25.59 -34.36 -17.85
C ALA A 198 25.59 -35.84 -17.43
N ALA A 199 26.73 -36.52 -17.63
CA ALA A 199 26.95 -37.91 -17.22
C ALA A 199 26.81 -38.02 -15.70
N GLY A 200 25.86 -38.85 -15.26
CA GLY A 200 25.54 -39.04 -13.85
C GLY A 200 26.76 -39.47 -13.03
N LEU A 201 26.99 -38.75 -11.94
CA LEU A 201 27.79 -39.25 -10.83
C LEU A 201 26.96 -39.13 -9.56
N VAL A 202 26.65 -40.30 -9.02
CA VAL A 202 25.88 -40.60 -7.79
C VAL A 202 26.54 -40.03 -6.51
N GLN A 203 27.55 -39.17 -6.63
CA GLN A 203 28.39 -38.69 -5.53
C GLN A 203 28.24 -37.18 -5.22
N LYS A 204 27.15 -36.51 -5.65
CA LYS A 204 27.04 -35.03 -5.58
C LYS A 204 26.02 -34.45 -4.59
N GLN A 205 25.46 -35.23 -3.67
CA GLN A 205 24.51 -34.67 -2.67
C GLN A 205 25.17 -33.69 -1.67
N LEU A 206 26.46 -33.84 -1.37
CA LEU A 206 27.19 -32.86 -0.54
C LEU A 206 27.65 -31.62 -1.33
N GLU A 207 28.07 -31.80 -2.58
CA GLU A 207 28.54 -30.70 -3.45
C GLU A 207 27.38 -29.86 -4.00
N ALA A 208 26.17 -30.43 -4.16
CA ALA A 208 24.97 -29.67 -4.50
C ALA A 208 24.68 -28.56 -3.47
N ARG A 209 25.03 -28.79 -2.20
CA ARG A 209 24.88 -27.79 -1.12
C ARG A 209 25.89 -26.64 -1.20
N VAL A 210 27.05 -26.87 -1.82
CA VAL A 210 28.14 -25.88 -1.99
C VAL A 210 28.01 -25.15 -3.33
N VAL A 211 27.56 -25.82 -4.39
CA VAL A 211 27.27 -25.17 -5.69
C VAL A 211 26.04 -24.26 -5.62
N GLU A 212 25.14 -24.51 -4.66
CA GLU A 212 24.06 -23.57 -4.35
C GLU A 212 24.54 -22.19 -3.87
N THR A 213 25.77 -22.05 -3.36
CA THR A 213 26.27 -20.75 -2.85
C THR A 213 26.88 -19.87 -3.94
N ASP A 214 27.54 -20.43 -4.95
CA ASP A 214 28.21 -19.64 -6.00
C ASP A 214 27.24 -19.20 -7.10
N ALA A 215 27.09 -17.89 -7.29
CA ALA A 215 26.21 -17.32 -8.31
C ALA A 215 26.73 -17.68 -9.71
N VAL A 216 26.17 -18.74 -10.30
CA VAL A 216 26.42 -19.10 -11.69
C VAL A 216 25.64 -18.14 -12.59
N GLU A 217 26.35 -17.44 -13.46
CA GLU A 217 25.76 -16.48 -14.41
C GLU A 217 24.72 -17.18 -15.30
N GLY A 218 23.54 -16.57 -15.44
CA GLY A 218 22.43 -17.11 -16.22
C GLY A 218 21.54 -18.14 -15.50
N VAL A 219 21.89 -18.57 -14.28
CA VAL A 219 21.05 -19.47 -13.46
C VAL A 219 20.33 -18.66 -12.39
N TRP A 220 19.00 -18.61 -12.49
CA TRP A 220 18.18 -17.93 -11.50
C TRP A 220 18.30 -18.60 -10.12
N LYS A 221 18.40 -17.78 -9.06
CA LYS A 221 18.42 -18.24 -7.68
C LYS A 221 17.32 -17.56 -6.89
N ALA A 222 16.63 -18.34 -6.06
CA ALA A 222 15.71 -17.80 -5.07
C ALA A 222 16.45 -16.84 -4.12
N PRO A 223 15.91 -15.64 -3.87
CA PRO A 223 16.45 -14.73 -2.86
C PRO A 223 16.42 -15.41 -1.48
N ARG A 224 17.61 -15.67 -0.91
CA ARG A 224 17.77 -16.29 0.41
C ARG A 224 18.01 -15.22 1.48
N GLY A 225 17.22 -15.25 2.56
CA GLY A 225 17.34 -14.34 3.70
C GLY A 225 16.35 -13.17 3.68
N GLY A 226 16.45 -12.29 4.67
CA GLY A 226 15.62 -11.08 4.78
C GLY A 226 16.08 -9.96 3.84
N ALA A 227 15.21 -8.96 3.66
CA ALA A 227 15.54 -7.77 2.89
C ALA A 227 16.75 -7.03 3.52
N LYS A 228 17.71 -6.61 2.68
CA LYS A 228 18.84 -5.79 3.15
C LYS A 228 18.30 -4.45 3.66
N MET A 229 18.68 -4.04 4.87
CA MET A 229 18.24 -2.76 5.47
C MET A 229 18.48 -1.55 4.56
N LEU A 230 19.62 -1.52 3.85
CA LEU A 230 19.95 -0.46 2.90
C LEU A 230 19.01 -0.41 1.69
N VAL A 231 18.54 -1.56 1.21
CA VAL A 231 17.58 -1.63 0.12
C VAL A 231 16.21 -1.15 0.60
N MET A 232 15.80 -1.54 1.81
CA MET A 232 14.55 -1.05 2.40
C MET A 232 14.57 0.46 2.63
N SER A 233 15.68 1.02 3.14
CA SER A 233 15.79 2.47 3.31
C SER A 233 15.76 3.20 1.97
N ALA A 234 16.42 2.66 0.95
CA ALA A 234 16.39 3.23 -0.40
C ALA A 234 14.98 3.20 -1.00
N LEU A 235 14.23 2.11 -0.82
CA LEU A 235 12.83 1.99 -1.24
C LEU A 235 11.96 3.08 -0.59
N ILE A 236 12.05 3.21 0.74
CA ILE A 236 11.26 4.21 1.49
C ILE A 236 11.64 5.63 1.07
N GLN A 237 12.94 5.91 0.92
CA GLN A 237 13.43 7.21 0.48
C GLN A 237 12.93 7.55 -0.93
N LYS A 238 12.88 6.57 -1.84
CA LYS A 238 12.35 6.77 -3.19
C LYS A 238 10.83 6.97 -3.24
N VAL A 239 10.10 6.36 -2.31
CA VAL A 239 8.66 6.60 -2.15
C VAL A 239 8.38 8.01 -1.64
N LEU A 240 9.19 8.50 -0.69
CA LEU A 240 9.02 9.82 -0.04
C LEU A 240 9.80 10.95 -0.73
N GLU A 241 10.38 10.69 -1.91
CA GLU A 241 11.10 11.72 -2.68
C GLU A 241 10.11 12.80 -3.14
N LYS A 242 10.43 14.08 -2.90
CA LYS A 242 9.58 15.20 -3.33
C LYS A 242 9.46 15.21 -4.85
N GLY A 243 8.23 15.27 -5.36
CA GLY A 243 7.95 15.11 -6.80
C GLY A 243 8.18 13.69 -7.31
N GLY A 244 8.24 12.70 -6.41
CA GLY A 244 8.34 11.29 -6.75
C GLY A 244 6.97 10.66 -7.07
N VAL A 245 6.96 9.34 -7.21
CA VAL A 245 5.78 8.56 -7.61
C VAL A 245 4.59 8.78 -6.66
N ALA A 246 4.83 8.94 -5.36
CA ALA A 246 3.77 9.18 -4.40
C ALA A 246 3.04 10.51 -4.65
N ASP A 247 3.78 11.58 -4.98
CA ASP A 247 3.19 12.88 -5.32
C ASP A 247 2.43 12.80 -6.63
N GLU A 248 2.99 12.14 -7.65
CA GLU A 248 2.32 11.93 -8.95
C GLU A 248 0.99 11.18 -8.81
N VAL A 249 0.95 10.12 -7.97
CA VAL A 249 -0.27 9.37 -7.71
C VAL A 249 -1.31 10.23 -6.99
N LEU A 250 -0.90 11.01 -5.99
CA LEU A 250 -1.82 11.89 -5.26
C LEU A 250 -2.34 13.05 -6.13
N ASP A 251 -1.51 13.59 -7.03
CA ASP A 251 -1.93 14.58 -8.02
C ASP A 251 -2.88 13.98 -9.07
N GLY A 252 -2.62 12.75 -9.51
CA GLY A 252 -3.53 12.01 -10.37
C GLY A 252 -4.90 11.79 -9.71
N LEU A 253 -4.93 11.46 -8.42
CA LEU A 253 -6.16 11.30 -7.65
C LEU A 253 -6.93 12.61 -7.49
N ASP A 254 -6.25 13.75 -7.40
CA ASP A 254 -6.90 15.08 -7.32
C ASP A 254 -7.57 15.49 -8.64
N ALA A 255 -7.01 15.05 -9.77
CA ALA A 255 -7.61 15.29 -11.07
C ALA A 255 -8.90 14.50 -11.30
N VAL A 256 -9.20 13.50 -10.46
CA VAL A 256 -10.43 12.73 -10.56
C VAL A 256 -11.59 13.54 -10.00
N ASP A 257 -12.51 13.92 -10.90
CA ASP A 257 -13.75 14.55 -10.51
C ASP A 257 -14.64 13.54 -9.79
N LEU A 258 -15.09 13.90 -8.59
CA LEU A 258 -15.97 13.06 -7.79
C LEU A 258 -17.40 13.57 -8.01
N ALA A 259 -18.20 12.78 -8.71
CA ALA A 259 -19.61 13.07 -9.03
C ALA A 259 -20.51 13.23 -7.79
#